data_AF-A0A3G8H9Q3-F1
#
_entry.id   AF-A0A3G8H9Q3-F1
#
_cell.length_a   1.000
_cell.length_b   1.000
_cell.length_c   1.000
_cell.angle_alpha   90.00
_cell.angle_beta   90.00
_cell.angle_gamma   90.00
#
_symmetry.space_group_name_H-M   'P 1'
#
loop_
_entity.id
_entity.type
_entity.pdbx_description
1 polymer ?
#
loop_
_entity_poly.entity_id
_entity_poly.type
_entity_poly.pdbx_seq_one_letter_code
_entity_poly.pdbx_strand_id
1 'polypeptide(L)'
;MYNQIIEKFIAAQQAARQAYQDAANFERDMLAGTGTEEPFFAVGVRSAYRQEDELKKFCQSLAGNVVSRARKEFAPPGARLDIDNSAEYERAGLEIHEALRKGEIPDLDRLWASLTACYKGDGGAATAYRQAAARIVRNFGLHRNAEVKRTAAGVVLKKPVYTETSYRSSRRRVGYHSTQPTADCLMGLATFAGKAGNALLAKQLGGINLHELEYVSREKIAMPGLDITLFNDKWEFKFCNELAEALMLFIGEYGQEAMQERH
;
A
#
# COMPACT_ATOMS: atom_id res chain seq x y z
N MET A 1 9.24 -6.28 -21.29
CA MET A 1 10.12 -5.26 -20.66
C MET A 1 10.70 -5.78 -19.35
N TYR A 2 9.88 -6.26 -18.40
CA TYR A 2 10.36 -6.75 -17.11
C TYR A 2 11.19 -8.03 -17.25
N ASN A 3 10.83 -8.91 -18.19
CA ASN A 3 11.59 -10.13 -18.45
C ASN A 3 13.00 -9.78 -18.95
N GLN A 4 13.14 -8.75 -19.78
CA GLN A 4 14.45 -8.23 -20.23
C GLN A 4 15.30 -7.65 -19.09
N ILE A 5 14.67 -7.07 -18.05
CA ILE A 5 15.40 -6.61 -16.86
C ILE A 5 15.99 -7.82 -16.12
N ILE A 6 15.23 -8.93 -16.02
CA ILE A 6 15.71 -10.17 -15.41
C ILE A 6 16.85 -10.77 -16.24
N GLU A 7 16.72 -10.83 -17.57
CA GLU A 7 17.78 -11.31 -18.47
C GLU A 7 19.07 -10.52 -18.30
N LYS A 8 18.99 -9.18 -18.23
CA LYS A 8 20.16 -8.34 -17.99
C LYS A 8 20.79 -8.59 -16.62
N PHE A 9 19.99 -8.84 -15.59
CA PHE A 9 20.49 -9.17 -14.26
C PHE A 9 21.22 -10.53 -14.26
N ILE A 10 20.66 -11.55 -14.93
CA ILE A 10 21.29 -12.86 -15.10
C ILE A 10 22.63 -12.73 -15.83
N ALA A 11 22.65 -11.99 -16.95
CA ALA A 11 23.89 -11.75 -17.71
C ALA A 11 24.95 -11.02 -16.86
N ALA A 12 24.53 -10.04 -16.04
CA ALA A 12 25.43 -9.35 -15.12
C ALA A 12 25.99 -10.27 -14.04
N GLN A 13 25.18 -11.17 -13.47
CA GLN A 13 25.65 -12.18 -12.51
C GLN A 13 26.66 -13.14 -13.15
N GLN A 14 26.43 -13.57 -14.38
CA GLN A 14 27.35 -14.45 -15.12
C GLN A 14 28.68 -13.74 -15.40
N ALA A 15 28.65 -12.50 -15.89
CA ALA A 15 29.85 -11.71 -16.13
C ALA A 15 30.65 -11.46 -14.83
N ALA A 16 29.96 -11.13 -13.73
CA ALA A 16 30.60 -10.95 -12.43
C ALA A 16 31.24 -12.25 -11.95
N ARG A 17 30.56 -13.39 -12.09
CA ARG A 17 31.11 -14.71 -11.73
C ARG A 17 32.39 -15.00 -12.51
N GLN A 18 32.40 -14.75 -13.81
CA GLN A 18 33.58 -14.97 -14.64
C GLN A 18 34.75 -14.08 -14.17
N ALA A 19 34.51 -12.80 -13.93
CA ALA A 19 35.54 -11.88 -13.44
C ALA A 19 36.13 -12.30 -12.09
N TYR A 20 35.29 -12.76 -11.15
CA TYR A 20 35.76 -13.30 -9.87
C TYR A 20 36.54 -14.61 -10.03
N GLN A 21 36.14 -15.47 -10.98
CA GLN A 21 36.87 -16.69 -11.28
C GLN A 21 38.24 -16.40 -11.88
N ASP A 22 38.32 -15.44 -12.82
CA ASP A 22 39.58 -15.03 -13.45
C ASP A 22 40.54 -14.46 -12.41
N ALA A 23 40.04 -13.60 -11.51
CA ALA A 23 40.84 -13.07 -10.39
C ALA A 23 41.31 -14.18 -9.43
N ALA A 24 40.45 -15.16 -9.12
CA ALA A 24 40.81 -16.28 -8.25
C ALA A 24 41.84 -17.21 -8.89
N ASN A 25 41.76 -17.42 -10.21
CA ASN A 25 42.75 -18.20 -10.94
C ASN A 25 44.10 -17.47 -10.98
N PHE A 26 44.09 -16.17 -11.28
CA PHE A 26 45.29 -15.35 -11.26
C PHE A 26 45.98 -15.35 -9.89
N GLU A 27 45.21 -15.22 -8.79
CA GLU A 27 45.75 -15.32 -7.43
C GLU A 27 46.42 -16.69 -7.18
N ARG A 28 45.75 -17.79 -7.58
CA ARG A 28 46.31 -19.14 -7.46
C ARG A 28 47.61 -19.30 -8.23
N ASP A 29 47.66 -18.83 -9.47
CA ASP A 29 48.84 -18.97 -10.33
C ASP A 29 50.03 -18.18 -9.75
N MET A 30 49.79 -16.98 -9.20
CA MET A 30 50.83 -16.16 -8.58
C MET A 30 51.36 -16.76 -7.27
N LEU A 31 50.49 -17.37 -6.46
CA LEU A 31 50.87 -17.98 -5.17
C LEU A 31 51.42 -19.42 -5.33
N ALA A 32 51.11 -20.12 -6.42
CA ALA A 32 51.70 -21.44 -6.69
C ALA A 32 53.24 -21.37 -6.84
N GLY A 33 53.78 -20.21 -7.25
CA GLY A 33 55.22 -19.99 -7.39
C GLY A 33 55.96 -19.63 -6.10
N THR A 34 55.27 -19.41 -4.97
CA THR A 34 55.91 -18.90 -3.74
C THR A 34 56.42 -19.99 -2.79
N GLY A 35 56.28 -21.27 -3.13
CA GLY A 35 56.82 -22.40 -2.35
C GLY A 35 56.20 -22.59 -0.96
N THR A 36 55.02 -22.02 -0.74
CA THR A 36 54.28 -22.11 0.53
C THR A 36 53.39 -23.36 0.50
N GLU A 37 53.48 -24.22 1.52
CA GLU A 37 52.78 -25.52 1.54
C GLU A 37 51.24 -25.36 1.63
N GLU A 38 50.74 -24.26 2.20
CA GLU A 38 49.30 -23.92 2.25
C GLU A 38 49.08 -22.42 1.98
N PRO A 39 48.94 -22.00 0.70
CA PRO A 39 48.64 -20.62 0.39
C PRO A 39 47.19 -20.27 0.80
N PHE A 40 47.03 -19.21 1.59
CA PHE A 40 45.71 -18.63 1.89
C PHE A 40 45.24 -17.80 0.70
N PHE A 41 44.05 -18.10 0.17
CA PHE A 41 43.43 -17.35 -0.93
C PHE A 41 42.49 -16.26 -0.40
N ALA A 42 42.66 -15.03 -0.88
CA ALA A 42 41.80 -13.90 -0.53
C ALA A 42 40.59 -13.79 -1.48
N VAL A 43 40.71 -14.24 -2.73
CA VAL A 43 39.63 -14.11 -3.71
C VAL A 43 38.59 -15.23 -3.56
N GLY A 44 37.40 -14.85 -3.10
CA GLY A 44 36.25 -15.74 -3.02
C GLY A 44 35.34 -15.65 -4.24
N VAL A 45 35.06 -16.78 -4.89
CA VAL A 45 34.02 -16.88 -5.93
C VAL A 45 32.68 -17.17 -5.26
N ARG A 46 31.63 -16.42 -5.61
CA ARG A 46 30.29 -16.65 -5.05
C ARG A 46 29.81 -18.06 -5.39
N SER A 47 29.24 -18.75 -4.40
CA SER A 47 28.62 -20.06 -4.62
C SER A 47 27.38 -19.95 -5.51
N ALA A 48 27.07 -21.02 -6.24
CA ALA A 48 25.87 -21.10 -7.07
C ALA A 48 24.59 -20.85 -6.24
N TYR A 49 24.52 -21.44 -5.04
CA TYR A 49 23.42 -21.23 -4.09
C TYR A 49 23.18 -19.74 -3.77
N ARG A 50 24.24 -18.96 -3.51
CA ARG A 50 24.09 -17.52 -3.24
C ARG A 50 23.61 -16.75 -4.47
N GLN A 51 24.08 -17.11 -5.67
CA GLN A 51 23.65 -16.48 -6.91
C GLN A 51 22.16 -16.71 -7.18
N GLU A 52 21.68 -17.94 -6.94
CA GLU A 52 20.28 -18.31 -7.06
C GLU A 52 19.39 -17.57 -6.04
N ASP A 53 19.82 -17.47 -4.78
CA ASP A 53 19.10 -16.72 -3.75
C ASP A 53 19.01 -15.22 -4.07
N GLU A 54 20.09 -14.63 -4.59
CA GLU A 54 20.10 -13.25 -5.06
C GLU A 54 19.13 -13.02 -6.23
N LEU A 55 19.14 -13.93 -7.22
CA LEU A 55 18.21 -13.86 -8.35
C LEU A 55 16.76 -13.99 -7.89
N LYS A 56 16.47 -14.91 -6.96
CA LYS A 56 15.14 -15.06 -6.37
C LYS A 56 14.68 -13.78 -5.68
N LYS A 57 15.50 -13.19 -4.81
CA LYS A 57 15.20 -11.94 -4.11
C LYS A 57 15.00 -10.78 -5.08
N PHE A 58 15.83 -10.72 -6.13
CA PHE A 58 15.70 -9.74 -7.19
C PHE A 58 14.35 -9.85 -7.90
N CYS A 59 13.97 -11.03 -8.36
CA CYS A 59 12.68 -11.27 -9.02
C CYS A 59 11.49 -10.94 -8.11
N GLN A 60 11.55 -11.30 -6.83
CA GLN A 60 10.49 -10.97 -5.85
C GLN A 60 10.36 -9.45 -5.65
N SER A 61 11.48 -8.74 -5.50
CA SER A 61 11.50 -7.29 -5.40
C SER A 61 10.96 -6.62 -6.66
N LEU A 62 11.36 -7.10 -7.84
CA LEU A 62 10.88 -6.60 -9.12
C LEU A 62 9.38 -6.82 -9.30
N ALA A 63 8.85 -8.00 -8.95
CA ALA A 63 7.41 -8.27 -8.95
C ALA A 63 6.64 -7.35 -7.99
N GLY A 64 7.20 -7.07 -6.80
CA GLY A 64 6.66 -6.10 -5.86
C GLY A 64 6.63 -4.67 -6.43
N ASN A 65 7.65 -4.30 -7.18
CA ASN A 65 7.73 -3.00 -7.87
C ASN A 65 6.71 -2.89 -9.02
N VAL A 66 6.46 -3.98 -9.75
CA VAL A 66 5.41 -4.04 -10.80
C VAL A 66 4.03 -3.75 -10.19
N VAL A 67 3.67 -4.42 -9.09
CA VAL A 67 2.39 -4.16 -8.40
C VAL A 67 2.36 -2.74 -7.82
N SER A 68 3.46 -2.29 -7.21
CA SER A 68 3.55 -0.93 -6.65
C SER A 68 3.40 0.15 -7.71
N ARG A 69 3.89 -0.10 -8.93
CA ARG A 69 3.65 0.75 -10.09
C ARG A 69 2.17 0.75 -10.47
N ALA A 70 1.54 -0.41 -10.57
CA ALA A 70 0.12 -0.52 -10.90
C ALA A 70 -0.77 0.24 -9.90
N ARG A 71 -0.48 0.14 -8.58
CA ARG A 71 -1.19 0.93 -7.55
C ARG A 71 -1.13 2.44 -7.78
N LYS A 72 -0.01 2.95 -8.31
CA LYS A 72 0.19 4.38 -8.59
C LYS A 72 -0.42 4.80 -9.93
N GLU A 73 -0.26 3.97 -10.96
CA GLU A 73 -0.64 4.29 -12.34
C GLU A 73 -2.15 4.12 -12.58
N PHE A 74 -2.79 3.20 -11.86
CA PHE A 74 -4.21 2.87 -12.06
C PHE A 74 -5.12 3.40 -10.94
N ALA A 75 -4.57 4.03 -9.90
CA ALA A 75 -5.39 4.73 -8.92
C ALA A 75 -5.97 6.02 -9.53
N PRO A 76 -7.25 6.35 -9.27
CA PRO A 76 -7.79 7.64 -9.68
C PRO A 76 -7.12 8.78 -8.87
N PRO A 77 -7.10 10.02 -9.41
CA PRO A 77 -6.46 11.16 -8.75
C PRO A 77 -6.92 11.35 -7.31
N GLY A 78 -5.97 11.39 -6.37
CA GLY A 78 -6.24 11.60 -4.94
C GLY A 78 -6.81 10.39 -4.19
N ALA A 79 -6.97 9.24 -4.85
CA ALA A 79 -7.42 8.01 -4.21
C ALA A 79 -6.26 7.03 -3.99
N ARG A 80 -6.49 6.07 -3.09
CA ARG A 80 -5.59 4.92 -2.90
C ARG A 80 -6.23 3.66 -3.44
N LEU A 81 -5.52 3.01 -4.36
CA LEU A 81 -5.80 1.65 -4.82
C LEU A 81 -4.91 0.66 -4.07
N ASP A 82 -5.53 -0.18 -3.24
CA ASP A 82 -4.87 -1.35 -2.65
C ASP A 82 -4.96 -2.53 -3.60
N ILE A 83 -3.83 -3.20 -3.82
CA ILE A 83 -3.75 -4.41 -4.65
C ILE A 83 -3.01 -5.44 -3.81
N ASP A 84 -3.58 -6.62 -3.62
CA ASP A 84 -2.91 -7.70 -2.91
C ASP A 84 -1.89 -8.37 -3.83
N ASN A 85 -0.60 -8.25 -3.50
CA ASN A 85 0.47 -8.83 -4.31
C ASN A 85 0.28 -10.34 -4.51
N SER A 86 -0.06 -11.08 -3.46
CA SER A 86 -0.16 -12.54 -3.51
C SER A 86 -1.32 -12.98 -4.41
N ALA A 87 -2.48 -12.34 -4.27
CA ALA A 87 -3.63 -12.62 -5.12
C ALA A 87 -3.37 -12.30 -6.60
N GLU A 88 -2.62 -11.23 -6.89
CA GLU A 88 -2.27 -10.89 -8.27
C GLU A 88 -1.20 -11.81 -8.87
N TYR A 89 -0.26 -12.30 -8.06
CA TYR A 89 0.72 -13.30 -8.51
C TYR A 89 0.01 -14.59 -8.90
N GLU A 90 -0.92 -15.06 -8.06
CA GLU A 90 -1.73 -16.23 -8.36
C GLU A 90 -2.57 -16.02 -9.62
N ARG A 91 -3.28 -14.89 -9.75
CA ARG A 91 -4.09 -14.57 -10.94
C ARG A 91 -3.25 -14.54 -12.22
N ALA A 92 -2.04 -14.01 -12.16
CA ALA A 92 -1.13 -13.96 -13.29
C ALA A 92 -0.46 -15.32 -13.59
N GLY A 93 -0.57 -16.31 -12.69
CA GLY A 93 0.17 -17.57 -12.77
C GLY A 93 1.68 -17.38 -12.57
N LEU A 94 2.07 -16.38 -11.77
CA LEU A 94 3.46 -16.03 -11.53
C LEU A 94 4.06 -16.92 -10.42
N GLU A 95 4.80 -17.95 -10.82
CA GLU A 95 5.53 -18.84 -9.93
C GLU A 95 7.04 -18.61 -10.02
N ILE A 96 7.54 -17.59 -9.31
CA ILE A 96 8.96 -17.19 -9.35
C ILE A 96 9.88 -18.35 -8.96
N HIS A 97 9.54 -19.08 -7.88
CA HIS A 97 10.40 -20.15 -7.39
C HIS A 97 10.47 -21.33 -8.36
N GLU A 98 9.33 -21.75 -8.92
CA GLU A 98 9.29 -22.87 -9.84
C GLU A 98 9.96 -22.56 -11.18
N ALA A 99 9.74 -21.36 -11.73
CA ALA A 99 10.37 -20.92 -12.96
C ALA A 99 11.90 -20.94 -12.82
N LEU A 100 12.43 -20.35 -11.76
CA LEU A 100 13.87 -20.34 -11.50
C LEU A 100 14.45 -21.75 -11.30
N ARG A 101 13.72 -22.65 -10.62
CA ARG A 101 14.15 -24.05 -10.45
C ARG A 101 14.25 -24.80 -11.78
N LYS A 102 13.41 -24.45 -12.77
CA LYS A 102 13.44 -25.02 -14.13
C LYS A 102 14.48 -24.34 -15.03
N GLY A 103 15.17 -23.30 -14.57
CA GLY A 103 16.05 -22.48 -15.39
C GLY A 103 15.30 -21.52 -16.32
N GLU A 104 14.02 -21.28 -16.06
CA GLU A 104 13.16 -20.38 -16.83
C GLU A 104 13.12 -18.97 -16.20
N ILE A 105 12.81 -17.97 -17.01
CA ILE A 105 12.64 -16.59 -16.55
C ILE A 105 11.21 -16.42 -16.02
N PRO A 106 11.00 -15.97 -14.77
CA PRO A 106 9.68 -15.63 -14.26
C PRO A 106 9.01 -14.55 -15.12
N ASP A 107 7.79 -14.80 -15.60
CA ASP A 107 7.10 -13.93 -16.55
C ASP A 107 6.40 -12.74 -15.86
N LEU A 108 7.18 -11.69 -15.57
CA LEU A 108 6.69 -10.45 -14.98
C LEU A 108 5.99 -9.54 -16.00
N ASP A 109 6.24 -9.73 -17.30
CA ASP A 109 5.49 -9.05 -18.35
C ASP A 109 4.03 -9.55 -18.39
N ARG A 110 3.79 -10.85 -18.16
CA ARG A 110 2.44 -11.40 -17.97
C ARG A 110 1.76 -10.86 -16.71
N LEU A 111 2.49 -10.70 -15.60
CA LEU A 111 1.95 -10.04 -14.41
C LEU A 111 1.47 -8.61 -14.74
N TRP A 112 2.29 -7.83 -15.46
CA TRP A 112 1.90 -6.48 -15.86
C TRP A 112 0.70 -6.47 -16.81
N ALA A 113 0.62 -7.41 -17.75
CA ALA A 113 -0.53 -7.56 -18.64
C ALA A 113 -1.82 -7.88 -17.85
N SER A 114 -1.75 -8.79 -16.88
CA SER A 114 -2.87 -9.13 -15.99
C SER A 114 -3.34 -7.91 -15.19
N LEU A 115 -2.41 -7.16 -14.57
CA LEU A 115 -2.71 -5.94 -13.83
C LEU A 115 -3.34 -4.88 -14.73
N THR A 116 -2.82 -4.72 -15.95
CA THR A 116 -3.35 -3.79 -16.94
C THR A 116 -4.78 -4.16 -17.33
N ALA A 117 -5.06 -5.43 -17.58
CA ALA A 117 -6.39 -5.90 -17.94
C ALA A 117 -7.41 -5.68 -16.81
N CYS A 118 -7.00 -5.83 -15.55
CA CYS A 118 -7.90 -5.69 -14.40
C CYS A 118 -8.12 -4.23 -13.98
N TYR A 119 -7.07 -3.40 -14.04
CA TYR A 119 -7.06 -2.10 -13.36
C TYR A 119 -6.92 -0.89 -14.29
N LYS A 120 -6.50 -1.06 -15.54
CA LYS A 120 -6.40 0.09 -16.45
C LYS A 120 -7.78 0.64 -16.80
N GLY A 121 -7.89 1.97 -16.93
CA GLY A 121 -9.15 2.64 -17.18
C GLY A 121 -10.05 2.61 -15.95
N ASP A 122 -11.32 2.25 -16.12
CA ASP A 122 -12.31 2.33 -15.05
C ASP A 122 -12.15 1.25 -13.98
N GLY A 123 -11.44 0.15 -14.26
CA GLY A 123 -11.26 -0.96 -13.31
C GLY A 123 -10.53 -0.54 -12.03
N GLY A 124 -9.47 0.24 -12.16
CA GLY A 124 -8.70 0.79 -11.04
C GLY A 124 -9.50 1.81 -10.26
N ALA A 125 -10.24 2.69 -10.95
CA ALA A 125 -11.11 3.68 -10.33
C ALA A 125 -12.24 3.03 -9.52
N ALA A 126 -13.01 2.12 -10.13
CA ALA A 126 -14.09 1.41 -9.48
C ALA A 126 -13.60 0.60 -8.27
N THR A 127 -12.44 -0.04 -8.38
CA THR A 127 -11.86 -0.79 -7.24
C THR A 127 -11.42 0.15 -6.12
N ALA A 128 -10.76 1.27 -6.42
CA ALA A 128 -10.38 2.26 -5.41
C ALA A 128 -11.60 2.85 -4.70
N TYR A 129 -12.69 3.11 -5.42
CA TYR A 129 -13.95 3.61 -4.83
C TYR A 129 -14.63 2.56 -3.95
N ARG A 130 -14.68 1.29 -4.38
CA ARG A 130 -15.17 0.18 -3.52
C ARG A 130 -14.36 0.06 -2.22
N GLN A 131 -13.04 0.15 -2.32
CA GLN A 131 -12.17 0.12 -1.14
C GLN A 131 -12.38 1.32 -0.23
N ALA A 132 -12.51 2.52 -0.79
CA ALA A 132 -12.81 3.72 -0.02
C ALA A 132 -14.16 3.63 0.70
N ALA A 133 -15.20 3.16 0.01
CA ALA A 133 -16.52 2.93 0.60
C ALA A 133 -16.45 1.88 1.72
N ALA A 134 -15.72 0.78 1.52
CA ALA A 134 -15.51 -0.23 2.56
C ALA A 134 -14.81 0.34 3.80
N ARG A 135 -13.77 1.17 3.62
CA ARG A 135 -13.10 1.87 4.74
C ARG A 135 -14.08 2.76 5.51
N ILE A 136 -14.95 3.50 4.81
CA ILE A 136 -15.97 4.36 5.42
C ILE A 136 -16.99 3.52 6.20
N VAL A 137 -17.57 2.49 5.56
CA VAL A 137 -18.59 1.60 6.16
C VAL A 137 -18.08 0.93 7.42
N ARG A 138 -16.86 0.35 7.38
CA ARG A 138 -16.26 -0.34 8.52
C ARG A 138 -15.95 0.63 9.67
N ASN A 139 -15.38 1.81 9.38
CA ASN A 139 -14.98 2.75 10.43
C ASN A 139 -16.14 3.48 11.10
N PHE A 140 -17.24 3.73 10.39
CA PHE A 140 -18.46 4.29 10.99
C PHE A 140 -19.45 3.23 11.48
N GLY A 141 -19.14 1.94 11.29
CA GLY A 141 -20.00 0.83 11.74
C GLY A 141 -21.35 0.78 11.02
N LEU A 142 -21.44 1.26 9.79
CA LEU A 142 -22.73 1.45 9.09
C LEU A 142 -23.48 0.13 8.84
N HIS A 143 -22.77 -1.01 8.82
CA HIS A 143 -23.35 -2.36 8.72
C HIS A 143 -24.07 -2.83 10.01
N ARG A 144 -23.81 -2.20 11.17
CA ARG A 144 -24.33 -2.63 12.50
C ARG A 144 -25.54 -1.83 12.99
N ASN A 145 -26.30 -1.22 12.09
CA ASN A 145 -27.32 -0.22 12.44
C ASN A 145 -26.73 0.92 13.32
N ALA A 146 -25.48 1.34 13.06
CA ALA A 146 -24.89 2.44 13.78
C ALA A 146 -25.77 3.70 13.70
N GLU A 147 -25.81 4.47 14.79
CA GLU A 147 -26.66 5.64 14.92
C GLU A 147 -26.25 6.73 13.92
N VAL A 148 -26.90 6.76 12.77
CA VAL A 148 -26.83 7.88 11.82
C VAL A 148 -27.73 8.99 12.35
N LYS A 149 -27.14 9.96 13.05
CA LYS A 149 -27.91 11.07 13.60
C LYS A 149 -28.17 12.12 12.52
N ARG A 150 -29.41 12.17 12.04
CA ARG A 150 -29.89 13.24 11.14
C ARG A 150 -30.28 14.46 11.98
N THR A 151 -29.83 15.63 11.56
CA THR A 151 -30.13 16.92 12.20
C THR A 151 -30.63 17.89 11.14
N ALA A 152 -31.31 18.97 11.54
CA ALA A 152 -31.76 20.00 10.59
C ALA A 152 -30.59 20.60 9.76
N ALA A 153 -29.37 20.59 10.29
CA ALA A 153 -28.18 21.16 9.67
C ALA A 153 -27.29 20.14 8.95
N GLY A 154 -27.66 18.86 8.89
CA GLY A 154 -26.80 17.82 8.32
C GLY A 154 -26.87 16.46 8.99
N VAL A 155 -25.92 15.58 8.62
CA VAL A 155 -25.77 14.24 9.17
C VAL A 155 -24.52 14.17 10.05
N VAL A 156 -24.64 13.57 11.23
CA VAL A 156 -23.50 13.30 12.13
C VAL A 156 -23.21 11.81 12.17
N LEU A 157 -21.98 11.44 11.82
CA LEU A 157 -21.44 10.10 12.01
C LEU A 157 -20.40 10.11 13.12
N LYS A 158 -20.41 9.06 13.95
CA LYS A 158 -19.48 8.92 15.07
C LYS A 158 -18.49 7.80 14.77
N LYS A 159 -17.21 8.07 14.98
CA LYS A 159 -16.16 7.06 14.90
C LYS A 159 -15.53 6.89 16.28
N PRO A 160 -15.49 5.68 16.87
CA PRO A 160 -14.65 5.42 18.04
C PRO A 160 -13.18 5.67 17.71
N VAL A 161 -12.52 6.46 18.56
CA VAL A 161 -11.09 6.79 18.44
C VAL A 161 -10.53 6.76 19.85
N TYR A 162 -9.72 5.74 20.14
CA TYR A 162 -8.98 5.68 21.40
C TYR A 162 -7.81 6.66 21.33
N THR A 163 -7.61 7.38 22.43
CA THR A 163 -6.61 8.46 22.51
C THR A 163 -5.78 8.32 23.76
N GLU A 164 -4.57 8.82 23.71
CA GLU A 164 -3.63 8.80 24.82
C GLU A 164 -3.10 10.20 25.09
N THR A 165 -2.64 10.43 26.32
CA THR A 165 -2.01 11.70 26.70
C THR A 165 -0.69 11.86 25.98
N SER A 166 -0.47 13.04 25.40
CA SER A 166 0.83 13.39 24.84
C SER A 166 1.86 13.58 25.97
N TYR A 167 3.12 13.27 25.68
CA TYR A 167 4.20 13.33 26.67
C TYR A 167 4.31 14.76 27.24
N ARG A 168 4.15 14.89 28.56
CA ARG A 168 4.21 16.17 29.30
C ARG A 168 3.23 17.25 28.81
N SER A 169 2.13 16.87 28.18
CA SER A 169 1.13 17.80 27.65
C SER A 169 -0.28 17.39 28.11
N SER A 170 -1.15 18.38 28.30
CA SER A 170 -2.60 18.15 28.50
C SER A 170 -3.32 17.81 27.18
N ARG A 171 -2.63 17.95 26.04
CA ARG A 171 -3.12 17.52 24.73
C ARG A 171 -3.12 16.00 24.63
N ARG A 172 -3.98 15.50 23.74
CA ARG A 172 -4.12 14.09 23.43
C ARG A 172 -3.73 13.84 22.00
N ARG A 173 -3.21 12.64 21.75
CA ARG A 173 -2.94 12.10 20.42
C ARG A 173 -3.75 10.84 20.18
N VAL A 174 -3.92 10.49 18.91
CA VAL A 174 -4.57 9.22 18.55
C VAL A 174 -3.70 8.06 19.04
N GLY A 175 -4.28 7.15 19.80
CA GLY A 175 -3.56 6.00 20.33
C GLY A 175 -3.21 5.00 19.23
N TYR A 176 -2.15 4.23 19.45
CA TYR A 176 -1.55 3.33 18.47
C TYR A 176 -2.56 2.43 17.72
N HIS A 177 -3.47 1.78 18.46
CA HIS A 177 -4.47 0.88 17.87
C HIS A 177 -5.58 1.59 17.08
N SER A 178 -5.74 2.90 17.27
CA SER A 178 -6.71 3.72 16.53
C SER A 178 -6.09 4.48 15.35
N THR A 179 -4.76 4.55 15.26
CA THR A 179 -4.07 5.33 14.22
C THR A 179 -4.40 4.83 12.82
N GLN A 180 -4.13 3.55 12.51
CA GLN A 180 -4.35 3.01 11.17
C GLN A 180 -5.83 3.02 10.75
N PRO A 181 -6.80 2.55 11.57
CA PRO A 181 -8.22 2.64 11.21
C PRO A 181 -8.69 4.09 10.97
N THR A 182 -8.19 5.05 11.76
CA THR A 182 -8.53 6.46 11.58
C THR A 182 -7.91 7.03 10.30
N ALA A 183 -6.69 6.64 9.96
CA ALA A 183 -6.05 7.00 8.70
C ALA A 183 -6.87 6.47 7.51
N ASP A 184 -7.28 5.20 7.57
CA ASP A 184 -8.10 4.56 6.54
C ASP A 184 -9.46 5.23 6.38
N CYS A 185 -10.08 5.65 7.48
CA CYS A 185 -11.32 6.42 7.47
C CYS A 185 -11.15 7.76 6.75
N LEU A 186 -10.13 8.54 7.12
CA LEU A 186 -9.87 9.86 6.52
C LEU A 186 -9.52 9.75 5.05
N MET A 187 -8.73 8.75 4.67
CA MET A 187 -8.35 8.48 3.28
C MET A 187 -9.53 7.99 2.44
N GLY A 188 -10.44 7.19 3.02
CA GLY A 188 -11.71 6.83 2.39
C GLY A 188 -12.57 8.06 2.12
N LEU A 189 -12.73 8.93 3.12
CA LEU A 189 -13.45 10.20 2.98
C LEU A 189 -12.78 11.14 1.97
N ALA A 190 -11.45 11.20 1.92
CA ALA A 190 -10.72 12.00 0.93
C ALA A 190 -10.98 11.51 -0.50
N THR A 191 -10.98 10.19 -0.70
CA THR A 191 -11.31 9.57 -2.00
C THR A 191 -12.74 9.88 -2.41
N PHE A 192 -13.70 9.75 -1.49
CA PHE A 192 -15.09 10.15 -1.70
C PHE A 192 -15.20 11.63 -2.10
N ALA A 193 -14.57 12.54 -1.35
CA ALA A 193 -14.61 13.96 -1.63
C ALA A 193 -14.04 14.30 -3.01
N GLY A 194 -12.96 13.63 -3.42
CA GLY A 194 -12.40 13.74 -4.76
C GLY A 194 -13.38 13.30 -5.84
N LYS A 195 -14.03 12.13 -5.66
CA LYS A 195 -15.06 11.62 -6.58
C LYS A 195 -16.28 12.53 -6.67
N ALA A 196 -16.65 13.20 -5.58
CA ALA A 196 -17.74 14.15 -5.51
C ALA A 196 -17.37 15.55 -6.08
N GLY A 197 -16.15 15.74 -6.59
CA GLY A 197 -15.69 17.02 -7.14
C GLY A 197 -15.23 18.04 -6.09
N ASN A 198 -15.17 17.66 -4.81
CA ASN A 198 -14.74 18.55 -3.72
C ASN A 198 -13.23 18.38 -3.46
N ALA A 199 -12.41 18.90 -4.37
CA ALA A 199 -10.95 18.78 -4.34
C ALA A 199 -10.32 19.39 -3.08
N LEU A 200 -10.88 20.49 -2.55
CA LEU A 200 -10.38 21.14 -1.34
C LEU A 200 -10.60 20.25 -0.10
N LEU A 201 -11.81 19.70 0.05
CA LEU A 201 -12.11 18.76 1.14
C LEU A 201 -11.23 17.51 1.05
N ALA A 202 -11.06 16.95 -0.15
CA ALA A 202 -10.19 15.80 -0.38
C ALA A 202 -8.74 16.07 0.06
N LYS A 203 -8.20 17.23 -0.31
CA LYS A 203 -6.87 17.68 0.08
C LYS A 203 -6.75 17.88 1.59
N GLN A 204 -7.73 18.51 2.23
CA GLN A 204 -7.71 18.74 3.68
C GLN A 204 -7.77 17.44 4.47
N LEU A 205 -8.65 16.51 4.09
CA LEU A 205 -8.75 15.19 4.71
C LEU A 205 -7.46 14.38 4.54
N GLY A 206 -6.89 14.36 3.33
CA GLY A 206 -5.63 13.67 3.05
C GLY A 206 -4.40 14.31 3.70
N GLY A 207 -4.50 15.58 4.10
CA GLY A 207 -3.43 16.34 4.75
C GLY A 207 -3.38 16.19 6.28
N ILE A 208 -4.34 15.49 6.90
CA ILE A 208 -4.33 15.28 8.35
C ILE A 208 -3.25 14.24 8.70
N ASN A 209 -2.15 14.71 9.28
CA ASN A 209 -1.12 13.84 9.82
C ASN A 209 -1.48 13.36 11.23
N LEU A 210 -2.01 12.14 11.35
CA LEU A 210 -2.43 11.57 12.63
C LEU A 210 -1.29 11.34 13.62
N HIS A 211 -0.04 11.25 13.16
CA HIS A 211 1.13 11.09 14.03
C HIS A 211 1.52 12.39 14.73
N GLU A 212 1.21 13.53 14.10
CA GLU A 212 1.50 14.88 14.61
C GLU A 212 0.26 15.57 15.18
N LEU A 213 -0.93 15.02 14.93
CA LEU A 213 -2.18 15.58 15.43
C LEU A 213 -2.28 15.42 16.95
N GLU A 214 -2.07 16.52 17.64
CA GLU A 214 -2.41 16.69 19.04
C GLU A 214 -3.58 17.63 19.19
N TYR A 215 -4.49 17.37 20.13
CA TYR A 215 -5.68 18.19 20.34
C TYR A 215 -6.15 18.19 21.80
N VAL A 216 -6.98 19.16 22.16
CA VAL A 216 -7.78 19.14 23.39
C VAL A 216 -9.20 18.66 23.12
N SER A 217 -9.84 18.03 24.11
CA SER A 217 -11.20 17.50 23.91
C SER A 217 -12.17 18.58 23.42
N ARG A 218 -13.00 18.23 22.44
CA ARG A 218 -13.95 19.10 21.72
C ARG A 218 -13.32 20.12 20.77
N GLU A 219 -12.00 20.06 20.54
CA GLU A 219 -11.37 20.81 19.46
C GLU A 219 -11.99 20.40 18.11
N LYS A 220 -12.11 21.38 17.21
CA LYS A 220 -12.87 21.25 15.98
C LYS A 220 -11.98 21.55 14.78
N ILE A 221 -11.96 20.62 13.82
CA ILE A 221 -11.37 20.82 12.50
C ILE A 221 -12.52 21.13 11.54
N ALA A 222 -12.61 22.38 11.06
CA ALA A 222 -13.64 22.81 10.12
C ALA A 222 -13.14 22.74 8.68
N MET A 223 -13.94 22.17 7.80
CA MET A 223 -13.66 21.96 6.37
C MET A 223 -14.92 22.28 5.53
N PRO A 224 -14.79 22.44 4.20
CA PRO A 224 -15.94 22.66 3.33
C PRO A 224 -16.98 21.54 3.44
N GLY A 225 -18.13 21.85 4.04
CA GLY A 225 -19.24 20.90 4.21
C GLY A 225 -19.01 19.81 5.27
N LEU A 226 -17.88 19.82 5.98
CA LEU A 226 -17.54 18.83 7.00
C LEU A 226 -16.90 19.49 8.23
N ASP A 227 -17.45 19.20 9.39
CA ASP A 227 -16.87 19.54 10.68
C ASP A 227 -16.47 18.27 11.43
N ILE A 228 -15.23 18.17 11.90
CA ILE A 228 -14.76 17.06 12.75
C ILE A 228 -14.54 17.58 14.16
N THR A 229 -15.30 17.07 15.13
CA THR A 229 -15.11 17.37 16.56
C THR A 229 -14.39 16.22 17.25
N LEU A 230 -13.28 16.53 17.92
CA LEU A 230 -12.36 15.54 18.46
C LEU A 230 -12.61 15.34 19.96
N PHE A 231 -13.29 14.27 20.35
CA PHE A 231 -13.44 13.87 21.75
C PHE A 231 -12.36 12.85 22.15
N ASN A 232 -12.24 12.55 23.44
CA ASN A 232 -11.20 11.66 23.96
C ASN A 232 -11.43 10.18 23.61
N ASP A 233 -12.67 9.81 23.32
CA ASP A 233 -13.13 8.43 23.09
C ASP A 233 -13.73 8.23 21.70
N LYS A 234 -14.04 9.32 20.99
CA LYS A 234 -14.66 9.31 19.66
C LYS A 234 -14.40 10.60 18.91
N TRP A 235 -14.52 10.54 17.59
CA TRP A 235 -14.61 11.72 16.73
C TRP A 235 -16.01 11.79 16.12
N GLU A 236 -16.56 13.00 16.06
CA GLU A 236 -17.86 13.26 15.44
C GLU A 236 -17.66 14.02 14.12
N PHE A 237 -18.14 13.43 13.04
CA PHE A 237 -18.06 13.95 11.68
C PHE A 237 -19.43 14.48 11.29
N LYS A 238 -19.58 15.79 11.24
CA LYS A 238 -20.82 16.48 10.87
C LYS A 238 -20.72 16.96 9.42
N PHE A 239 -21.47 16.31 8.55
CA PHE A 239 -21.60 16.62 7.14
C PHE A 239 -22.77 17.58 6.93
N CYS A 240 -22.64 18.60 6.08
CA CYS A 240 -23.80 19.35 5.59
C CYS A 240 -24.73 18.44 4.77
N ASN A 241 -25.98 18.86 4.55
CA ASN A 241 -26.98 18.03 3.87
C ASN A 241 -26.52 17.56 2.48
N GLU A 242 -25.99 18.46 1.66
CA GLU A 242 -25.50 18.16 0.31
C GLU A 242 -24.39 17.10 0.32
N LEU A 243 -23.39 17.29 1.19
CA LEU A 243 -22.27 16.34 1.30
C LEU A 243 -22.72 15.00 1.88
N ALA A 244 -23.67 15.01 2.80
CA ALA A 244 -24.23 13.80 3.38
C ALA A 244 -25.01 12.97 2.35
N GLU A 245 -25.80 13.61 1.50
CA GLU A 245 -26.52 12.94 0.40
C GLU A 245 -25.53 12.31 -0.59
N ALA A 246 -24.51 13.07 -1.02
CA ALA A 246 -23.45 12.55 -1.89
C ALA A 246 -22.71 11.37 -1.26
N LEU A 247 -22.43 11.41 0.05
CA LEU A 247 -21.80 10.31 0.77
C LEU A 247 -22.68 9.06 0.77
N MET A 248 -23.98 9.19 0.99
CA MET A 248 -24.90 8.05 1.01
C MET A 248 -25.05 7.42 -0.37
N LEU A 249 -25.08 8.23 -1.45
CA LEU A 249 -25.05 7.73 -2.83
C LEU A 249 -23.75 6.97 -3.12
N PHE A 250 -22.61 7.53 -2.73
CA PHE A 250 -21.30 6.89 -2.90
C PHE A 250 -21.23 5.53 -2.18
N ILE A 251 -21.73 5.46 -0.94
CA ILE A 251 -21.79 4.21 -0.17
C ILE A 251 -22.78 3.22 -0.81
N GLY A 252 -23.92 3.69 -1.32
CA GLY A 252 -24.90 2.85 -2.01
C GLY A 252 -24.38 2.27 -3.32
N GLU A 253 -23.55 3.00 -4.05
CA GLU A 253 -22.95 2.58 -5.31
C GLU A 253 -21.76 1.64 -5.10
N TYR A 254 -20.85 1.96 -4.17
CA TYR A 254 -19.56 1.27 -4.03
C TYR A 254 -19.40 0.44 -2.74
N GLY A 255 -20.28 0.60 -1.76
CA GLY A 255 -20.16 0.01 -0.42
C GLY A 255 -21.01 -1.23 -0.18
N GLN A 256 -21.73 -1.74 -1.19
CA GLN A 256 -22.72 -2.81 -1.03
C GLN A 256 -22.14 -4.08 -0.40
N GLU A 257 -20.99 -4.56 -0.89
CA GLU A 257 -20.30 -5.74 -0.35
C GLU A 257 -19.94 -5.53 1.12
N ALA A 258 -19.34 -4.39 1.47
CA ALA A 258 -18.94 -4.06 2.85
C ALA A 258 -20.13 -3.88 3.80
N MET A 259 -21.31 -3.51 3.29
CA MET A 259 -22.54 -3.43 4.08
C MET A 259 -23.14 -4.81 4.41
N GLN A 260 -22.79 -5.85 3.65
CA GLN A 260 -23.24 -7.22 3.86
C GLN A 260 -22.31 -8.04 4.75
N GLU A 261 -21.03 -7.63 4.87
CA GLU A 261 -20.06 -8.25 5.77
C GLU A 261 -20.51 -8.10 7.25
N ARG A 262 -21.09 -9.17 7.80
CA ARG A 262 -21.36 -9.31 9.24
C ARG A 262 -20.15 -9.97 9.90
N HIS A 263 -19.21 -9.17 10.38
CA HIS A 263 -18.18 -9.61 11.34
C HIS A 263 -18.70 -9.44 12.77
#